data_AF-A0A0J1HFX4-F1
#
_entry.id   AF-A0A0J1HFX4-F1
#
_cell.length_a   1.000
_cell.length_b   1.000
_cell.length_c   1.000
_cell.angle_alpha   90.00
_cell.angle_beta   90.00
_cell.angle_gamma   90.00
#
_symmetry.space_group_name_H-M   'P 1'
#
loop_
_entity.id
_entity.type
_entity.pdbx_description
1 polymer ?
#
loop_
_entity_poly.entity_id
_entity_poly.type
_entity_poly.pdbx_seq_one_letter_code
_entity_poly.pdbx_strand_id
1 'polypeptide(L)' 'MITLRYCAKKQIQDVNQKHQGFVYTEEDQAFRLKTDTSYYLAVTSETQKAGSWVKRPLQLIQCDEAEQSLMKWTVVSE' A
#
# COMPACT_ATOMS: atom_id res chain seq x y z
N MET A 1 6.28 -7.22 -17.41
CA MET A 1 5.79 -6.06 -16.64
C MET A 1 4.46 -6.48 -16.03
N ILE A 2 4.40 -6.77 -14.73
CA ILE A 2 3.19 -7.27 -14.06
C ILE A 2 2.43 -6.07 -13.50
N THR A 3 1.26 -5.75 -14.06
CA THR A 3 0.39 -4.68 -13.58
C THR A 3 -0.49 -5.25 -12.46
N LEU A 4 -0.20 -4.88 -11.21
CA LEU A 4 -1.05 -5.21 -10.07
C LEU A 4 -2.24 -4.23 -10.04
N ARG A 5 -3.46 -4.73 -10.26
CA ARG A 5 -4.69 -3.95 -10.09
C ARG A 5 -5.13 -4.06 -8.63
N TYR A 6 -5.16 -2.94 -7.92
CA TYR A 6 -5.68 -2.87 -6.55
C TYR A 6 -7.13 -2.36 -6.58
N CYS A 7 -8.10 -3.20 -6.18
CA CYS A 7 -9.47 -2.77 -5.93
C CYS A 7 -9.62 -2.44 -4.44
N ALA A 8 -9.56 -1.16 -4.09
CA ALA A 8 -9.91 -0.69 -2.76
C ALA A 8 -11.44 -0.77 -2.57
N LYS A 9 -11.95 -1.88 -2.00
CA LYS A 9 -13.37 -1.94 -1.60
C LYS A 9 -13.63 -0.98 -0.43
N LYS A 10 -14.48 0.02 -0.68
CA LYS A 10 -14.93 1.00 0.30
C LYS A 10 -16.03 0.40 1.17
N GLN A 11 -15.71 -0.04 2.40
CA GLN A 11 -16.58 0.01 3.60
C GLN A 11 -16.02 -0.85 4.75
N ILE A 12 -15.80 -0.25 5.92
CA ILE A 12 -16.24 -0.79 7.24
C ILE A 12 -16.60 0.42 8.12
N GLN A 13 -17.84 0.40 8.62
CA GLN A 13 -18.41 1.39 9.52
C GLN A 13 -18.30 0.82 10.94
N ASP A 14 -17.23 1.16 11.66
CA ASP A 14 -17.06 0.80 13.07
C ASP A 14 -16.34 1.92 13.85
N VAL A 15 -16.67 2.05 15.13
CA VAL A 15 -16.50 3.25 15.97
C VAL A 15 -15.06 3.42 16.46
N ASN A 16 -14.10 3.67 15.54
CA ASN A 16 -12.76 4.19 15.90
C ASN A 16 -11.99 4.80 14.70
N GLN A 17 -12.66 5.60 13.87
CA GLN A 17 -12.16 6.09 12.56
C GLN A 17 -10.98 7.09 12.59
N LYS A 18 -10.41 7.42 13.76
CA LYS A 18 -9.30 8.39 13.82
C LYS A 18 -7.97 7.85 13.29
N HIS A 19 -7.81 6.51 13.24
CA HIS A 19 -6.53 5.88 12.94
C HIS A 19 -6.46 5.13 11.60
N GLN A 20 -7.52 5.16 10.78
CA GLN A 20 -7.57 4.38 9.54
C GLN A 20 -7.62 5.31 8.33
N GLY A 21 -6.52 5.34 7.58
CA GLY A 21 -6.46 6.06 6.31
C GLY A 21 -5.05 6.16 5.78
N PHE A 22 -4.96 6.37 4.47
CA PHE A 22 -3.72 6.64 3.77
C PHE A 22 -3.85 7.97 3.03
N VAL A 23 -2.73 8.68 2.93
CA VAL A 23 -2.59 9.88 2.09
C VAL A 23 -1.73 9.48 0.91
N TYR A 24 -2.25 9.70 -0.30
CA TYR A 24 -1.47 9.54 -1.52
C TYR A 24 -0.78 10.86 -1.86
N THR A 25 0.48 10.79 -2.27
CA THR A 25 1.24 11.94 -2.75
C THR A 25 1.71 11.65 -4.17
N GLU A 26 1.37 12.53 -5.12
CA GLU A 26 1.72 12.34 -6.53
C GLU A 26 3.22 12.52 -6.80
N GLU A 27 3.89 13.38 -6.03
CA GLU A 27 5.32 13.71 -6.19
C GLU A 27 6.23 12.47 -6.12
N ASP A 28 5.93 11.56 -5.20
CA ASP A 28 6.68 10.31 -5.01
C ASP A 28 5.85 9.06 -5.30
N GLN A 29 4.59 9.23 -5.69
CA GLN A 29 3.63 8.17 -6.00
C GLN A 29 3.44 7.19 -4.84
N ALA A 30 3.49 7.68 -3.60
CA ALA A 30 3.46 6.84 -2.41
C ALA A 30 2.18 7.03 -1.60
N PHE A 31 1.71 5.94 -0.97
CA PHE A 31 0.69 6.01 0.08
C PHE A 31 1.38 6.05 1.45
N ARG A 32 1.08 7.07 2.26
CA ARG A 32 1.57 7.20 3.64
C ARG A 32 0.45 6.97 4.63
N LEU A 33 0.78 6.42 5.80
CA LEU A 33 -0.20 6.29 6.88
C LEU A 33 -0.66 7.68 7.35
N LYS A 34 -1.97 7.90 7.45
CA LYS A 34 -2.53 9.23 7.79
C LYS A 34 -2.17 9.68 9.21
N THR A 35 -1.98 8.75 10.14
CA THR A 35 -1.61 9.05 11.53
C THR A 35 -0.12 9.28 11.73
N ASP A 36 0.72 8.79 10.83
CA ASP A 36 2.18 8.92 10.88
C ASP A 36 2.75 8.84 9.45
N THR A 37 3.14 9.99 8.91
CA THR A 37 3.66 10.10 7.55
C THR A 37 5.07 9.53 7.38
N SER A 38 5.67 9.03 8.45
CA SER A 38 6.97 8.34 8.44
C SER A 38 6.86 6.89 7.98
N TYR A 39 5.65 6.41 7.69
CA TYR A 39 5.38 5.07 7.18
C TYR A 39 4.75 5.08 5.80
N TYR A 40 5.33 4.31 4.88
CA TYR A 40 4.76 4.02 3.57
C TYR A 40 4.02 2.70 3.55
N LEU A 41 2.98 2.61 2.73
CA LEU A 41 2.42 1.34 2.27
C LEU A 41 3.30 0.79 1.15
N ALA A 42 3.89 -0.39 1.34
CA ALA A 42 4.77 -1.03 0.37
C ALA A 42 4.39 -2.50 0.15
N VAL A 43 4.75 -3.05 -1.01
CA VAL A 43 4.73 -4.49 -1.24
C VAL A 43 5.98 -5.13 -0.63
N THR A 44 5.86 -6.33 -0.06
CA THR A 44 7.03 -7.09 0.40
C THR A 44 7.87 -7.57 -0.78
N SER A 45 9.18 -7.64 -0.60
CA SER A 45 10.11 -8.23 -1.59
C SER A 45 9.82 -9.72 -1.77
N GLU A 46 9.47 -10.40 -0.67
CA GLU A 46 9.15 -11.81 -0.66
C GLU A 46 7.78 -12.12 -1.27
N THR A 47 7.75 -13.22 -2.03
CA THR A 47 6.51 -13.78 -2.59
C THR A 47 6.06 -14.94 -1.73
N GLN A 48 4.75 -15.04 -1.53
CA GLN A 48 4.13 -16.14 -0.79
C GLN A 48 3.28 -16.98 -1.75
N LYS A 49 3.33 -18.30 -1.58
CA LYS A 49 2.50 -19.23 -2.34
C LYS A 49 1.02 -19.02 -2.00
N ALA A 50 0.18 -18.93 -3.03
CA ALA A 50 -1.27 -18.77 -2.93
C ALA A 50 -1.94 -19.72 -3.94
N GLY A 51 -1.83 -21.03 -3.69
CA GLY A 51 -2.29 -22.06 -4.62
C GLY A 51 -1.42 -22.10 -5.88
N SER A 52 -2.06 -22.04 -7.05
CA SER A 52 -1.39 -21.90 -8.35
C SER A 52 -0.86 -20.49 -8.62
N TRP A 53 -1.15 -19.54 -7.72
CA TRP A 53 -0.72 -18.16 -7.80
C TRP A 53 0.35 -17.85 -6.77
N VAL A 54 1.00 -16.71 -6.93
CA VAL A 54 1.85 -16.09 -5.92
C VAL A 54 1.23 -14.77 -5.52
N LYS A 55 1.28 -14.45 -4.21
CA LYS A 55 0.87 -13.16 -3.67
C LYS A 55 2.09 -12.44 -3.09
N ARG A 56 2.07 -11.11 -3.14
CA ARG A 56 2.99 -10.27 -2.38
C ARG A 56 2.17 -9.52 -1.32
N PRO A 57 2.42 -9.78 -0.03
CA PRO A 57 1.82 -9.01 1.05
C PRO A 57 2.08 -7.51 0.93
N LEU A 58 1.17 -6.74 1.52
CA LEU A 58 1.37 -5.31 1.77
C LEU A 58 1.82 -5.12 3.22
N GLN A 59 2.73 -4.19 3.44
CA GLN A 59 3.24 -3.85 4.76
C GLN A 59 3.38 -2.34 4.92
N LEU A 60 3.42 -1.89 6.18
CA LEU A 60 3.89 -0.56 6.53
C LEU A 60 5.40 -0.64 6.76
N ILE A 61 6.15 0.22 6.09
CA ILE A 61 7.61 0.32 6.23
C ILE A 61 8.00 1.76 6.53
N GLN A 62 9.04 1.96 7.35
CA GLN A 62 9.53 3.31 7.61
C GLN A 62 10.15 3.93 6.35
N CYS A 63 10.06 5.25 6.24
CA CYS A 63 10.46 5.98 5.03
C CYS A 63 11.94 5.80 4.65
N ASP A 64 12.82 5.60 5.63
CA ASP A 64 14.26 5.40 5.49
C ASP A 64 14.64 3.97 5.09
N GLU A 65 13.83 2.99 5.48
CA GLU A 65 14.00 1.58 5.11
C GLU A 65 13.32 1.21 3.78
N ALA A 66 12.48 2.09 3.25
CA ALA A 66 11.65 1.80 2.09
C ALA A 66 12.45 1.76 0.78
N GLU A 67 12.44 0.60 0.11
CA GLU A 67 12.88 0.52 -1.28
C GLU A 67 11.89 1.26 -2.19
N GLN A 68 12.37 2.25 -2.93
CA GLN A 68 11.52 3.11 -3.78
C GLN A 68 10.65 2.33 -4.77
N SER A 69 11.13 1.18 -5.26
CA SER A 69 10.40 0.36 -6.23
C SER A 69 9.16 -0.32 -5.63
N LEU A 70 9.19 -0.59 -4.31
CA LEU A 70 8.18 -1.36 -3.59
C LEU A 70 7.09 -0.47 -2.97
N MET A 71 7.32 0.83 -2.85
CA MET A 71 6.39 1.80 -2.27
C MET A 71 5.64 2.65 -3.32
N LYS A 72 6.00 2.55 -4.60
CA LYS A 72 5.38 3.32 -5.69
C LYS A 72 4.09 2.68 -6.18
N TRP A 73 3.07 3.52 -6.34
CA TRP A 73 1.73 3.13 -6.74
C TRP A 73 1.23 3.98 -7.90
N THR A 74 0.62 3.33 -8.89
CA THR A 74 -0.15 4.00 -9.93
C THR A 74 -1.61 3.93 -9.58
N VAL A 75 -2.24 5.08 -9.34
CA VAL A 75 -3.68 5.17 -9.17
C VAL A 75 -4.33 5.14 -10.55
N VAL A 76 -5.18 4.15 -10.80
CA VAL A 76 -5.95 4.03 -12.05
C VAL A 76 -7.41 4.31 -11.73
N SER A 77 -8.04 5.22 -12.47
CA SER A 77 -9.49 5.42 -12.40
C SER A 77 -10.21 4.26 -13.10
N GLU A 78 -11.34 3.83 -12.54
CA GLU A 78 -12.25 2.86 -13.19
C GLU A 78 -12.88 3.41 -14.47
#